data_AF-A0A957W079-F1
#
_entry.id   AF-A0A957W079-F1
#
_cell.length_a   1.000
_cell.length_b   1.000
_cell.length_c   1.000
_cell.angle_alpha   90.00
_cell.angle_beta   90.00
_cell.angle_gamma   90.00
#
_symmetry.space_group_name_H-M   'P 1'
#
loop_
_entity.id
_entity.type
_entity.pdbx_description
1 polymer ?
#
loop_
_entity_poly.entity_id
_entity_poly.type
_entity_poly.pdbx_seq_one_letter_code
_entity_poly.pdbx_strand_id
1 'polypeptide(L)' 'MKTPAKIQAIVTVPPYADFLDDVAAHPLVSGFRLNTVMPLRGDPAEVLERLRSFGQPLWVDLKGRQLRVVG' A
#
# COMPACT_ATOMS: atom_id res chain seq x y z
N MET A 1 34.56 -0.01 -6.47
CA MET A 1 33.42 -0.71 -5.81
C MET A 1 32.13 -0.14 -6.36
N LYS A 2 31.17 -0.98 -6.79
CA LYS A 2 29.82 -0.49 -7.14
C LYS A 2 29.08 -0.23 -5.83
N THR A 3 28.49 0.95 -5.68
CA THR A 3 27.58 1.23 -4.56
C THR A 3 26.43 0.21 -4.61
N PRO A 4 26.11 -0.49 -3.52
CA PRO A 4 24.98 -1.42 -3.52
C PRO A 4 23.72 -0.64 -3.88
N ALA A 5 22.89 -1.21 -4.76
CA ALA A 5 21.63 -0.60 -5.15
C ALA A 5 20.78 -0.38 -3.89
N LYS A 6 20.30 0.86 -3.69
CA LYS A 6 19.45 1.20 -2.55
C LYS A 6 18.12 0.46 -2.71
N ILE A 7 17.77 -0.37 -1.74
CA ILE A 7 16.50 -1.11 -1.74
C ILE A 7 15.35 -0.11 -1.64
N GLN A 8 14.29 -0.36 -2.42
CA GLN A 8 13.05 0.40 -2.42
C GLN A 8 11.88 -0.56 -2.21
N ALA A 9 11.02 -0.26 -1.24
CA ALA A 9 9.91 -1.10 -0.82
C ALA A 9 8.57 -0.43 -1.12
N ILE A 10 7.69 -1.14 -1.84
CA ILE A 10 6.28 -0.80 -1.95
C ILE A 10 5.52 -1.60 -0.91
N VAL A 11 4.84 -0.93 0.01
CA VAL A 11 4.21 -1.57 1.17
C VAL A 11 2.71 -1.69 0.95
N THR A 12 2.15 -2.88 1.17
CA THR A 12 0.69 -3.07 1.11
C THR A 12 0.03 -2.48 2.35
N VAL A 13 -0.96 -1.61 2.13
CA VAL A 13 -1.73 -0.96 3.20
C VAL A 13 -2.81 -1.92 3.69
N PRO A 14 -2.80 -2.33 4.97
CA PRO A 14 -3.89 -3.10 5.54
C PRO A 14 -5.06 -2.18 5.96
N PRO A 15 -6.29 -2.70 6.10
CA PRO A 15 -7.49 -1.89 6.36
C PRO A 15 -7.48 -1.10 7.69
N TYR A 16 -6.65 -1.51 8.64
CA TYR A 16 -6.60 -0.98 10.00
C TYR A 16 -5.19 -0.54 10.41
N ALA A 17 -4.35 -0.08 9.47
CA ALA A 17 -3.03 0.43 9.85
C ALA A 17 -3.12 1.82 10.49
N ASP A 18 -3.00 1.83 11.81
CA ASP A 18 -2.82 3.04 12.61
C ASP A 18 -1.35 3.50 12.64
N PHE A 19 -0.45 2.75 11.97
CA PHE A 19 1.00 2.96 11.92
C PHE A 19 1.51 3.43 10.55
N LEU A 20 0.63 3.91 9.67
CA LEU A 20 1.03 4.30 8.30
C LEU A 20 2.01 5.48 8.27
N ASP A 21 1.95 6.39 9.25
CA ASP A 21 2.90 7.49 9.38
C ASP A 21 4.34 6.98 9.58
N ASP A 22 4.53 5.99 10.46
CA ASP A 22 5.84 5.36 10.69
C ASP A 22 6.36 4.63 9.45
N VAL A 23 5.45 3.99 8.70
CA VAL A 23 5.78 3.31 7.45
C VAL A 23 6.18 4.32 6.38
N ALA A 24 5.45 5.42 6.24
CA ALA A 24 5.76 6.49 5.28
C ALA A 24 7.13 7.12 5.57
N ALA A 25 7.49 7.27 6.85
CA ALA A 25 8.77 7.82 7.28
C ALA A 25 9.96 6.88 7.09
N HIS A 26 9.74 5.58 6.88
CA HIS A 26 10.82 4.60 6.84
C HIS A 26 11.68 4.74 5.57
N PRO A 27 13.03 4.79 5.67
CA PRO A 27 13.93 5.16 4.56
C PRO A 27 13.97 4.18 3.38
N LEU A 28 13.42 2.97 3.57
CA LEU A 28 13.26 1.98 2.51
C LEU A 28 11.91 2.09 1.78
N VAL A 29 10.90 2.74 2.37
CA VAL A 29 9.56 2.79 1.78
C VAL A 29 9.56 3.84 0.69
N SER A 30 9.25 3.38 -0.52
CA SER A 30 9.13 4.21 -1.72
C SER A 30 7.68 4.39 -2.16
N GLY A 31 6.74 3.76 -1.46
CA GLY A 31 5.31 4.09 -1.51
C GLY A 31 4.39 2.92 -1.20
N PHE A 32 3.12 3.06 -1.58
CA PHE A 32 2.03 2.26 -1.01
C PHE A 32 1.24 1.48 -2.05
N ARG A 33 0.87 0.24 -1.73
CA ARG A 33 -0.06 -0.57 -2.51
C ARG A 33 -1.39 -0.68 -1.78
N LEU A 34 -2.47 -0.22 -2.42
CA LEU A 34 -3.84 -0.46 -1.97
C LEU A 34 -4.39 -1.70 -2.67
N ASN A 35 -4.53 -2.81 -1.94
CA ASN A 35 -5.11 -4.04 -2.47
C ASN A 35 -6.63 -4.06 -2.27
N THR A 36 -7.38 -3.98 -3.36
CA THR A 36 -8.85 -3.96 -3.35
C THR A 36 -9.50 -5.34 -3.17
N VAL A 37 -8.71 -6.42 -3.07
CA VAL A 37 -9.22 -7.72 -2.61
C VAL A 37 -9.60 -7.67 -1.13
N MET A 38 -8.87 -6.87 -0.35
CA MET A 38 -9.14 -6.69 1.07
C MET A 38 -10.28 -5.68 1.26
N PRO A 39 -11.17 -5.87 2.24
CA PRO A 39 -12.18 -4.88 2.58
C PRO A 39 -11.51 -3.58 3.04
N LEU A 40 -11.98 -2.44 2.56
CA LEU A 40 -11.54 -1.13 3.04
C LEU A 40 -12.34 -0.75 4.29
N ARG A 41 -11.72 0.03 5.17
CA ARG A 41 -12.42 0.70 6.26
C ARG A 41 -12.82 2.09 5.79
N GLY A 42 -14.12 2.32 5.62
CA GLY A 42 -14.66 3.61 5.18
C GLY A 42 -14.81 3.72 3.66
N ASP A 43 -15.02 4.94 3.19
CA ASP A 43 -15.23 5.21 1.77
C ASP A 43 -13.91 5.08 0.97
N PRO A 44 -13.91 4.45 -0.22
CA PRO A 44 -12.71 4.30 -1.01
C PRO A 44 -12.03 5.63 -1.38
N ALA A 45 -12.77 6.71 -1.60
CA ALA A 45 -12.19 8.01 -1.92
C ALA A 45 -11.46 8.61 -0.71
N GLU A 46 -12.03 8.48 0.50
CA GLU A 46 -11.37 8.91 1.74
C GLU A 46 -10.07 8.15 1.99
N VAL A 47 -10.06 6.83 1.74
CA VAL A 47 -8.85 6.00 1.85
C VAL A 47 -7.80 6.45 0.83
N LEU A 48 -8.19 6.70 -0.41
CA LEU A 48 -7.27 7.17 -1.45
C LEU A 48 -6.67 8.54 -1.11
N GLU A 49 -7.48 9.49 -0.63
CA GLU A 49 -6.99 10.81 -0.23
C GLU A 49 -6.04 10.73 0.99
N ARG A 50 -6.37 9.91 2.00
CA ARG A 50 -5.46 9.64 3.12
C ARG A 50 -4.14 9.03 2.66
N LEU A 51 -4.16 8.09 1.72
CA LEU A 51 -2.91 7.45 1.25
C LEU A 51 -2.10 8.38 0.36
N ARG A 52 -2.78 9.19 -0.45
CA ARG A 52 -2.16 10.21 -1.29
C ARG A 52 -1.48 11.31 -0.46
N SER A 53 -2.00 11.64 0.72
CA SER A 53 -1.42 12.69 1.57
C SER A 53 -0.02 12.38 2.10
N PHE A 54 0.43 11.11 2.07
CA PHE A 54 1.81 10.75 2.39
C PHE A 54 2.84 11.19 1.33
N GLY A 55 2.39 11.63 0.15
CA GLY A 55 3.27 12.14 -0.91
C GLY A 55 4.10 11.09 -1.65
N GLN A 56 4.10 9.84 -1.19
CA GLN A 56 4.68 8.72 -1.92
C GLN A 56 3.73 8.23 -3.02
N PRO A 57 4.24 7.65 -4.13
CA PRO A 57 3.39 7.04 -5.13
C PRO A 57 2.45 5.97 -4.54
N LEU A 58 1.23 5.92 -5.06
CA LEU A 58 0.18 5.00 -4.66
C LEU A 58 -0.17 4.08 -5.83
N TRP A 59 -0.01 2.78 -5.62
CA TRP A 59 -0.40 1.73 -6.55
C TRP A 59 -1.76 1.16 -6.14
N VAL A 60 -2.75 1.28 -7.00
CA VAL A 60 -4.07 0.67 -6.79
C VAL A 60 -4.09 -0.71 -7.45
N ASP A 61 -4.10 -1.76 -6.63
CA ASP A 61 -4.17 -3.15 -7.09
C ASP A 61 -5.63 -3.62 -7.12
N LEU A 62 -6.14 -3.77 -8.34
CA LEU A 62 -7.53 -4.07 -8.61
C LEU A 62 -7.81 -5.58 -8.48
N LYS A 63 -8.84 -5.90 -7.70
CA LYS A 63 -9.44 -7.23 -7.66
C LYS A 63 -9.99 -7.53 -9.05
N GLY A 64 -9.32 -8.45 -9.74
CA GLY A 64 -9.80 -9.02 -10.99
C GLY A 64 -10.72 -10.22 -10.77
N ARG A 65 -10.79 -11.08 -11.80
CA ARG A 65 -11.43 -12.39 -11.67
C ARG A 65 -10.63 -13.27 -10.72
N GLN A 66 -11.34 -13.97 -9.85
CA GLN A 66 -10.72 -14.80 -8.82
C GLN A 66 -11.29 -16.22 -8.87
N LEU A 67 -10.40 -17.18 -9.08
CA LEU A 67 -10.67 -18.60 -8.88
C LEU A 67 -10.13 -19.01 -7.50
N ARG A 68 -10.96 -19.63 -6.68
CA ARG A 68 -10.58 -20.16 -5.36
C ARG A 68 -11.10 -21.59 -5.22
N VAL A 69 -10.34 -22.43 -4.53
CA VAL A 69 -10.87 -23.68 -3.99
C VAL A 69 -11.64 -23.33 -2.72
N VAL A 70 -12.90 -23.75 -2.65
CA VAL A 70 -13.75 -23.58 -1.47
C VAL A 70 -13.68 -24.89 -0.69
N GLY A 71 -13.35 -24.81 0.60
CA GLY A 71 -13.39 -25.91 1.56
C GLY A 71 -14.54 -25.71 2.53
#